data_AF-A0ABD7YH82-F1
#
_entry.id   AF-A0ABD7YH82-F1
#
_cell.length_a   1.000
_cell.length_b   1.000
_cell.length_c   1.000
_cell.angle_alpha   90.00
_cell.angle_beta   90.00
_cell.angle_gamma   90.00
#
_symmetry.space_group_name_H-M   'P 1'
#
loop_
_entity.id
_entity.type
_entity.pdbx_description
1 polymer ?
#
loop_
_entity_poly.entity_id
_entity_poly.type
_entity_poly.pdbx_seq_one_letter_code
_entity_poly.pdbx_strand_id
1 'polypeptide(L)'
;MSTSTRTVTRLFDLFTPEQLEELDNAPLLPSGVRHPSWFPLCAREKLRVVDILVHESVPRIAQETGGEAWLEDLVDRLLNLQDESGASSALAEIRAYGGLLEAGFKVTPIIRRSDATPDFSVDAGDGPVTVEVFQKHQDKEQDNLVAAANTPNGQHPYGIERSEITEGDRTVRTTVTVLTPGGRPDPKKEGDSVQANLISRVCGMKPDEGQVDPDRPCVLVADFTNFGGAIASQLVKPHQTSPLIRGSAGRELCSGGMWYGVYGWRDAPVFEDQSGPKRMGHDGRFRLEGKKKSRLSAILFVFHEDVVLLENPWAPRPLPPLARFAFSCYPYFNMPFSIADWHPGNTLAIVEAQRRMIEAFDA
;
A
#
# COMPACT_ATOMS: atom_id res chain seq x y z
N MET A 1 -22.48 19.44 -35.75
CA MET A 1 -21.80 18.24 -35.21
C MET A 1 -22.20 18.14 -33.75
N SER A 2 -22.89 17.07 -33.36
CA SER A 2 -23.33 16.87 -31.98
C SER A 2 -22.11 16.44 -31.17
N THR A 3 -21.50 17.37 -30.44
CA THR A 3 -20.50 17.06 -29.40
C THR A 3 -21.25 16.51 -28.19
N SER A 4 -21.74 15.27 -28.31
CA SER A 4 -22.13 14.51 -27.13
C SER A 4 -20.85 14.31 -26.34
N THR A 5 -20.68 15.05 -25.24
CA THR A 5 -19.62 14.80 -24.28
C THR A 5 -19.72 13.33 -23.87
N ARG A 6 -18.65 12.57 -24.12
CA ARG A 6 -18.59 11.14 -23.78
C ARG A 6 -18.61 11.07 -22.26
N THR A 7 -19.75 10.70 -21.68
CA THR A 7 -19.86 10.55 -20.22
C THR A 7 -19.03 9.35 -19.77
N VAL A 8 -18.07 9.57 -18.89
CA VAL A 8 -17.25 8.50 -18.31
C VAL A 8 -18.07 7.77 -17.24
N THR A 9 -18.47 6.53 -17.52
CA THR A 9 -19.25 5.70 -16.58
C THR A 9 -18.46 4.52 -16.02
N ARG A 10 -17.36 4.15 -16.68
CA ARG A 10 -16.47 3.04 -16.34
C ARG A 10 -15.05 3.40 -16.73
N LEU A 11 -14.08 2.71 -16.12
CA LEU A 11 -12.67 2.86 -16.48
C LEU A 11 -12.44 2.65 -17.99
N PHE A 12 -13.12 1.66 -18.59
CA PHE A 12 -13.06 1.36 -20.02
C PHE A 12 -13.45 2.54 -20.92
N ASP A 13 -14.30 3.47 -20.44
CA ASP A 13 -14.74 4.61 -21.23
C ASP A 13 -13.63 5.65 -21.46
N LEU A 14 -12.50 5.55 -20.73
CA LEU A 14 -11.33 6.42 -20.91
C LEU A 14 -10.45 5.99 -22.10
N PHE A 15 -10.66 4.79 -22.65
CA PHE A 15 -9.76 4.18 -23.63
C PHE A 15 -10.44 4.01 -25.00
N THR A 16 -9.63 3.92 -26.05
CA THR A 16 -10.08 3.47 -27.37
C THR A 16 -10.02 1.94 -27.46
N PRO A 17 -10.80 1.29 -28.35
CA PRO A 17 -10.75 -0.15 -28.56
C PRO A 17 -9.33 -0.65 -28.89
N GLU A 18 -8.55 0.10 -29.66
CA GLU A 18 -7.20 -0.25 -30.06
C GLU A 18 -6.25 -0.28 -28.85
N GLN A 19 -6.35 0.70 -27.94
CA GLN A 19 -5.55 0.73 -26.72
C GLN A 19 -5.84 -0.46 -25.80
N LEU A 20 -7.11 -0.87 -25.72
CA LEU A 20 -7.54 -2.00 -24.92
C LEU A 20 -7.08 -3.33 -25.52
N GLU A 21 -7.12 -3.44 -26.85
CA GLU A 21 -6.59 -4.60 -27.57
C GLU A 21 -5.06 -4.70 -27.43
N GLU A 22 -4.35 -3.57 -27.48
CA GLU A 22 -2.91 -3.52 -27.23
C GLU A 22 -2.58 -4.00 -25.80
N LEU A 23 -3.31 -3.51 -24.79
CA LEU A 23 -3.13 -3.91 -23.41
C LEU A 23 -3.46 -5.39 -23.17
N ASP A 24 -4.53 -5.92 -23.79
CA ASP A 24 -4.92 -7.33 -23.64
C ASP A 24 -3.89 -8.28 -24.27
N ASN A 25 -3.33 -7.88 -25.40
CA ASN A 25 -2.31 -8.64 -26.13
C ASN A 25 -0.87 -8.35 -25.66
N ALA A 26 -0.67 -7.40 -24.74
CA ALA A 26 0.65 -7.07 -24.23
C ALA A 26 1.34 -8.32 -23.64
N PRO A 27 2.64 -8.52 -23.90
CA PRO A 27 3.37 -9.65 -23.33
C PRO A 27 3.34 -9.61 -21.80
N LEU A 28 3.47 -10.77 -21.18
CA LEU A 28 3.68 -10.83 -19.73
C LEU A 28 4.96 -10.05 -19.38
N LEU A 29 4.90 -9.37 -18.24
CA LEU A 29 6.06 -8.73 -17.65
C LEU A 29 7.12 -9.80 -17.31
N PRO A 30 8.41 -9.42 -17.13
CA PRO A 30 9.45 -10.37 -16.77
C PRO A 30 9.10 -11.22 -15.53
N SER A 31 8.32 -10.64 -14.61
CA SER A 31 7.76 -11.28 -13.42
C SER A 31 6.67 -12.33 -13.69
N GLY A 32 6.34 -12.61 -14.95
CA GLY A 32 5.33 -13.60 -15.36
C GLY A 32 3.88 -13.15 -15.15
N VAL A 33 3.63 -11.89 -14.78
CA VAL A 33 2.29 -11.33 -14.56
C VAL A 33 1.91 -10.34 -15.65
N ARG A 34 0.61 -10.04 -15.76
CA ARG A 34 0.08 -8.99 -16.64
C ARG A 34 0.39 -7.61 -16.07
N HIS A 35 0.42 -6.61 -16.95
CA HIS A 35 0.52 -5.19 -16.59
C HIS A 35 -0.57 -4.81 -15.55
N PRO A 36 -0.30 -3.95 -14.55
CA PRO A 36 -1.26 -3.62 -13.50
C PRO A 36 -2.64 -3.16 -14.02
N SER A 37 -2.67 -2.36 -15.08
CA SER A 37 -3.94 -1.88 -15.68
C SER A 37 -4.73 -2.98 -16.39
N TRP A 38 -4.11 -4.10 -16.75
CA TRP A 38 -4.80 -5.21 -17.40
C TRP A 38 -5.89 -5.80 -16.51
N PHE A 39 -5.66 -5.86 -15.20
CA PHE A 39 -6.62 -6.45 -14.24
C PHE A 39 -7.97 -5.71 -14.23
N PRO A 40 -8.03 -4.39 -14.00
CA PRO A 40 -9.30 -3.66 -14.03
C PRO A 40 -9.85 -3.38 -15.45
N LEU A 41 -9.09 -3.62 -16.52
CA LEU A 41 -9.55 -3.33 -17.90
C LEU A 41 -9.97 -4.56 -18.70
N CYS A 42 -9.25 -5.68 -18.52
CA CYS A 42 -9.34 -6.83 -19.42
C CYS A 42 -9.74 -8.13 -18.71
N ALA A 43 -9.68 -8.21 -17.37
CA ALA A 43 -10.04 -9.42 -16.65
C ALA A 43 -11.55 -9.70 -16.73
N ARG A 44 -11.94 -10.82 -17.34
CA ARG A 44 -13.35 -11.11 -17.68
C ARG A 44 -14.16 -11.86 -16.62
N GLU A 45 -13.51 -12.67 -15.77
CA GLU A 45 -14.26 -13.64 -14.94
C GLU A 45 -13.97 -13.57 -13.44
N LYS A 46 -12.91 -12.88 -13.00
CA LYS A 46 -12.55 -12.76 -11.58
C LYS A 46 -11.83 -11.45 -11.29
N LEU A 47 -12.60 -10.39 -11.05
CA LEU A 47 -12.05 -9.14 -10.53
C LEU A 47 -11.63 -9.32 -9.08
N ARG A 48 -10.47 -8.78 -8.72
CA ARG A 48 -10.05 -8.69 -7.33
C ARG A 48 -10.83 -7.57 -6.65
N VAL A 49 -10.92 -7.62 -5.31
CA VAL A 49 -11.56 -6.55 -4.52
C VAL A 49 -11.01 -5.16 -4.88
N VAL A 50 -9.69 -5.06 -5.07
CA VAL A 50 -9.02 -3.80 -5.45
C VAL A 50 -9.38 -3.32 -6.85
N ASP A 51 -9.74 -4.23 -7.76
CA ASP A 51 -10.19 -3.87 -9.12
C ASP A 51 -11.65 -3.39 -9.07
N ILE A 52 -12.48 -4.01 -8.24
CA ILE A 52 -13.86 -3.57 -7.98
C ILE A 52 -13.87 -2.13 -7.46
N LEU A 53 -13.00 -1.79 -6.50
CA LEU A 53 -12.86 -0.42 -6.00
C LEU A 53 -12.54 0.58 -7.11
N VAL A 54 -11.68 0.23 -8.07
CA VAL A 54 -11.39 1.10 -9.21
C VAL A 54 -12.64 1.31 -10.06
N HIS A 55 -13.39 0.24 -10.36
CA HIS A 55 -14.63 0.33 -11.13
C HIS A 55 -15.72 1.16 -10.46
N GLU A 56 -15.83 1.08 -9.13
CA GLU A 56 -16.79 1.86 -8.34
C GLU A 56 -16.36 3.32 -8.19
N SER A 57 -15.04 3.58 -8.17
CA SER A 57 -14.47 4.92 -8.03
C SER A 57 -14.66 5.78 -9.28
N VAL A 58 -14.40 5.23 -10.47
CA VAL A 58 -14.44 5.99 -11.74
C VAL A 58 -15.75 6.76 -11.97
N PRO A 59 -16.95 6.15 -11.92
CA PRO A 59 -18.19 6.88 -12.15
C PRO A 59 -18.46 7.95 -11.09
N ARG A 60 -17.99 7.77 -9.85
CA ARG A 60 -18.12 8.76 -8.79
C ARG A 60 -17.21 9.96 -9.06
N ILE A 61 -15.95 9.71 -9.41
CA ILE A 61 -14.99 10.76 -9.75
C ILE A 61 -15.48 11.55 -10.97
N ALA A 62 -16.00 10.87 -12.01
CA ALA A 62 -16.51 11.54 -13.20
C ALA A 62 -17.67 12.51 -12.93
N GLN A 63 -18.42 12.34 -11.83
CA GLN A 63 -19.49 13.25 -11.41
C GLN A 63 -18.96 14.51 -10.70
N GLU A 64 -17.72 14.49 -10.22
CA GLU A 64 -17.10 15.65 -9.58
C GLU A 64 -16.69 16.71 -10.62
N THR A 65 -16.65 17.97 -10.18
CA THR A 65 -16.26 19.07 -11.06
C THR A 65 -14.81 18.90 -11.51
N GLY A 66 -14.59 18.71 -12.82
CA GLY A 66 -13.27 18.46 -13.40
C GLY A 66 -12.77 17.01 -13.24
N GLY A 67 -13.60 16.10 -12.73
CA GLY A 67 -13.22 14.71 -12.48
C GLY A 67 -12.95 13.90 -13.75
N GLU A 68 -13.72 14.12 -14.83
CA GLU A 68 -13.45 13.47 -16.14
C GLU A 68 -12.06 13.85 -16.68
N ALA A 69 -11.73 15.14 -16.69
CA ALA A 69 -10.40 15.61 -17.13
C ALA A 69 -9.28 15.05 -16.24
N TRP A 70 -9.48 14.98 -14.93
CA TRP A 70 -8.50 14.38 -14.02
C TRP A 70 -8.29 12.88 -14.30
N LEU A 71 -9.35 12.13 -14.62
CA LEU A 71 -9.24 10.73 -15.03
C LEU A 71 -8.50 10.57 -16.37
N GLU A 72 -8.78 11.47 -17.33
CA GLU A 72 -8.10 11.49 -18.63
C GLU A 72 -6.59 11.75 -18.48
N ASP A 73 -6.17 12.62 -17.56
CA ASP A 73 -4.75 12.90 -17.27
C ASP A 73 -3.98 11.66 -16.75
N LEU A 74 -4.68 10.62 -16.28
CA LEU A 74 -4.07 9.37 -15.83
C LEU A 74 -3.87 8.34 -16.95
N VAL A 75 -4.51 8.51 -18.11
CA VAL A 75 -4.55 7.50 -19.19
C VAL A 75 -3.14 7.13 -19.66
N ASP A 76 -2.26 8.10 -19.87
CA ASP A 76 -0.88 7.86 -20.32
C ASP A 76 -0.11 6.97 -19.34
N ARG A 77 -0.27 7.21 -18.03
CA ARG A 77 0.36 6.39 -16.98
C ARG A 77 -0.23 4.99 -16.92
N LEU A 78 -1.54 4.85 -17.15
CA LEU A 78 -2.23 3.57 -17.14
C LEU A 78 -1.88 2.70 -18.36
N LEU A 79 -1.53 3.29 -19.50
CA LEU A 79 -1.16 2.58 -20.73
C LEU A 79 0.33 2.37 -20.92
N ASN A 80 1.18 3.03 -20.13
CA ASN A 80 2.63 2.90 -20.29
C ASN A 80 3.12 1.51 -19.88
N LEU A 81 3.19 0.60 -20.85
CA LEU A 81 3.62 -0.80 -20.66
C LEU A 81 5.06 -0.96 -20.14
N GLN A 82 5.85 0.13 -20.12
CA GLN A 82 7.22 0.14 -19.61
C GLN A 82 7.31 0.67 -18.17
N ASP A 83 6.23 1.21 -17.60
CA ASP A 83 6.21 1.81 -16.27
C ASP A 83 5.09 1.23 -15.39
N GLU A 84 5.33 0.02 -14.89
CA GLU A 84 4.43 -0.68 -13.98
C GLU A 84 4.16 0.12 -12.69
N SER A 85 5.14 0.89 -12.24
CA SER A 85 5.04 1.68 -11.00
C SER A 85 4.13 2.87 -11.21
N GLY A 86 4.29 3.58 -12.34
CA GLY A 86 3.42 4.66 -12.77
C GLY A 86 1.96 4.22 -12.86
N ALA A 87 1.70 3.07 -13.50
CA ALA A 87 0.36 2.49 -13.62
C ALA A 87 -0.24 2.11 -12.27
N SER A 88 0.53 1.42 -11.42
CA SER A 88 0.09 1.02 -10.07
C SER A 88 -0.26 2.24 -9.21
N SER A 89 0.56 3.29 -9.28
CA SER A 89 0.33 4.53 -8.55
C SER A 89 -0.90 5.29 -9.09
N ALA A 90 -1.14 5.31 -10.41
CA ALA A 90 -2.35 5.91 -10.96
C ALA A 90 -3.62 5.18 -10.48
N LEU A 91 -3.59 3.84 -10.44
CA LEU A 91 -4.68 3.04 -9.89
C LEU A 91 -4.89 3.29 -8.38
N ALA A 92 -3.82 3.51 -7.62
CA ALA A 92 -3.90 3.87 -6.21
C ALA A 92 -4.55 5.25 -6.00
N GLU A 93 -4.19 6.23 -6.83
CA GLU A 93 -4.82 7.55 -6.83
C GLU A 93 -6.33 7.46 -7.12
N ILE A 94 -6.74 6.65 -8.10
CA ILE A 94 -8.17 6.43 -8.41
C ILE A 94 -8.91 5.80 -7.20
N ARG A 95 -8.35 4.75 -6.59
CA ARG A 95 -8.94 4.12 -5.39
C ARG A 95 -9.03 5.09 -4.22
N ALA A 96 -7.96 5.85 -3.97
CA ALA A 96 -7.91 6.83 -2.90
C ALA A 96 -8.98 7.91 -3.09
N TYR A 97 -9.06 8.51 -4.28
CA TYR A 97 -10.06 9.53 -4.59
C TYR A 97 -11.47 8.96 -4.40
N GLY A 98 -11.83 7.86 -5.07
CA GLY A 98 -13.17 7.31 -4.99
C GLY A 98 -13.55 6.87 -3.57
N GLY A 99 -12.62 6.26 -2.83
CA GLY A 99 -12.83 5.89 -1.44
C GLY A 99 -13.02 7.09 -0.51
N LEU A 100 -12.34 8.21 -0.75
CA LEU A 100 -12.54 9.46 -0.01
C LEU A 100 -13.93 10.07 -0.32
N LEU A 101 -14.37 10.08 -1.58
CA LEU A 101 -15.72 10.51 -1.93
C LEU A 101 -16.78 9.65 -1.24
N GLU A 102 -16.60 8.32 -1.26
CA GLU A 102 -17.51 7.38 -0.62
C GLU A 102 -17.56 7.53 0.91
N ALA A 103 -16.42 7.84 1.52
CA ALA A 103 -16.31 8.19 2.94
C ALA A 103 -17.04 9.50 3.30
N GLY A 104 -17.53 10.27 2.32
CA GLY A 104 -18.28 11.51 2.52
C GLY A 104 -17.41 12.77 2.54
N PHE A 105 -16.15 12.68 2.11
CA PHE A 105 -15.32 13.87 1.94
C PHE A 105 -15.69 14.65 0.68
N LYS A 106 -15.58 15.98 0.76
CA LYS A 106 -15.38 16.79 -0.44
C LYS A 106 -13.92 16.67 -0.85
N VAL A 107 -13.65 16.14 -2.04
CA VAL A 107 -12.29 15.89 -2.53
C VAL A 107 -11.94 16.94 -3.59
N THR A 108 -10.74 17.50 -3.52
CA THR A 108 -10.23 18.44 -4.51
C THR A 108 -8.80 18.07 -4.90
N PRO A 109 -8.55 17.69 -6.17
CA PRO A 109 -7.20 17.48 -6.67
C PRO A 109 -6.35 18.73 -6.52
N ILE A 110 -5.11 18.56 -6.06
CA ILE A 110 -4.15 19.65 -6.02
C ILE A 110 -3.36 19.62 -7.33
N ILE A 111 -3.38 20.75 -8.05
CA ILE A 111 -2.64 20.89 -9.31
C ILE A 111 -1.16 20.66 -9.04
N ARG A 112 -0.59 19.62 -9.66
CA ARG A 112 0.84 19.28 -9.54
C ARG A 112 1.68 20.42 -10.09
N ARG A 113 2.50 21.03 -9.23
CA ARG A 113 3.49 22.06 -9.61
C ARG A 113 4.92 21.53 -9.57
N SER A 114 5.13 20.43 -8.85
CA SER A 114 6.38 19.68 -8.72
C SER A 114 6.10 18.30 -8.13
N ASP A 115 7.13 17.44 -8.09
CA ASP A 115 7.07 16.10 -7.47
C ASP A 115 6.77 16.13 -5.96
N ALA A 116 6.84 17.30 -5.33
CA ALA A 116 6.56 17.52 -3.91
C ALA A 116 5.22 18.25 -3.70
N THR A 117 4.19 17.89 -4.48
CA THR A 117 2.82 18.41 -4.31
C THR A 117 1.94 17.28 -3.79
N PRO A 118 1.19 17.47 -2.69
CA PRO A 118 0.24 16.47 -2.25
C PRO A 118 -0.84 16.21 -3.31
N ASP A 119 -1.46 15.04 -3.28
CA ASP A 119 -2.42 14.66 -4.32
C ASP A 119 -3.78 15.35 -4.14
N PHE A 120 -4.29 15.39 -2.91
CA PHE A 120 -5.64 15.91 -2.64
C PHE A 120 -5.72 16.82 -1.42
N SER A 121 -6.68 17.74 -1.45
CA SER A 121 -7.26 18.35 -0.26
C SER A 121 -8.64 17.77 -0.05
N VAL A 122 -8.96 17.37 1.18
CA VAL A 122 -10.27 16.83 1.55
C VAL A 122 -10.89 17.60 2.71
N ASP A 123 -12.21 17.65 2.79
CA ASP A 123 -12.93 18.30 3.90
C ASP A 123 -14.21 17.52 4.25
N ALA A 124 -14.36 17.19 5.53
CA ALA A 124 -15.53 16.52 6.10
C ALA A 124 -16.49 17.49 6.83
N GLY A 125 -16.23 18.80 6.74
CA GLY A 125 -17.00 19.87 7.38
C GLY A 125 -16.35 20.49 8.61
N ASP A 126 -15.20 19.97 9.06
CA ASP A 126 -14.41 20.49 10.17
C ASP A 126 -13.02 21.00 9.76
N GLY A 127 -12.81 21.21 8.46
CA GLY A 127 -11.64 21.88 7.90
C GLY A 127 -10.83 21.01 6.95
N PRO A 128 -9.94 21.63 6.16
CA PRO A 128 -9.19 20.93 5.15
C PRO A 128 -8.12 20.01 5.78
N VAL A 129 -8.06 18.78 5.26
CA VAL A 129 -7.01 17.79 5.51
C VAL A 129 -6.28 17.54 4.20
N THR A 130 -4.96 17.54 4.25
CA THR A 130 -4.13 17.17 3.10
C THR A 130 -4.04 15.66 3.00
N VAL A 131 -4.18 15.11 1.80
CA VAL A 131 -3.98 13.68 1.54
C VAL A 131 -2.86 13.48 0.54
N GLU A 132 -1.92 12.63 0.91
CA GLU A 132 -0.84 12.14 0.06
C GLU A 132 -1.13 10.68 -0.28
N VAL A 133 -1.09 10.29 -1.55
CA VAL A 133 -1.19 8.90 -1.97
C VAL A 133 0.20 8.35 -2.24
N PHE A 134 0.46 7.14 -1.74
CA PHE A 134 1.73 6.48 -1.96
C PHE A 134 1.54 5.01 -2.23
N GLN A 135 1.87 4.59 -3.46
CA GLN A 135 1.94 3.18 -3.80
C GLN A 135 3.25 2.57 -3.29
N LYS A 136 3.15 1.56 -2.42
CA LYS A 136 4.32 0.81 -1.96
C LYS A 136 4.66 -0.34 -2.91
N HIS A 137 5.88 -0.31 -3.41
CA HIS A 137 6.49 -1.40 -4.18
C HIS A 137 7.40 -2.27 -3.31
N GLN A 138 7.59 -3.52 -3.71
CA GLN A 138 8.49 -4.44 -3.02
C GLN A 138 9.96 -4.09 -3.25
N ASP A 139 10.85 -4.90 -2.69
CA ASP A 139 12.28 -4.81 -2.97
C ASP A 139 12.66 -5.22 -4.40
N LYS A 140 13.54 -4.46 -5.04
CA LYS A 140 13.93 -4.68 -6.44
C LYS A 140 14.64 -6.04 -6.64
N GLU A 141 15.38 -6.53 -5.65
CA GLU A 141 15.99 -7.86 -5.75
C GLU A 141 14.93 -8.97 -5.71
N GLN A 142 13.76 -8.72 -5.09
CA GLN A 142 12.64 -9.65 -5.13
C GLN A 142 11.95 -9.62 -6.49
N ASP A 143 11.83 -8.45 -7.13
CA ASP A 143 11.37 -8.36 -8.52
C ASP A 143 12.29 -9.15 -9.46
N ASN A 144 13.61 -8.99 -9.31
CA ASN A 144 14.62 -9.72 -10.06
C ASN A 144 14.51 -11.24 -9.82
N LEU A 145 14.27 -11.67 -8.58
CA LEU A 145 14.08 -13.08 -8.23
C LEU A 145 12.83 -13.67 -8.90
N VAL A 146 11.69 -12.97 -8.87
CA VAL A 146 10.47 -13.41 -9.55
C VAL A 146 10.69 -13.47 -11.06
N ALA A 147 11.37 -12.50 -11.65
CA ALA A 147 11.68 -12.50 -13.08
C ALA A 147 12.59 -13.69 -13.48
N ALA A 148 13.62 -13.95 -12.68
CA ALA A 148 14.47 -15.12 -12.87
C ALA A 148 13.68 -16.42 -12.69
N ALA A 149 12.75 -16.49 -11.72
CA ALA A 149 11.91 -17.67 -11.50
C ALA A 149 11.03 -17.99 -12.71
N ASN A 150 10.48 -16.98 -13.38
CA ASN A 150 9.63 -17.14 -14.56
C ASN A 150 10.42 -17.34 -15.88
N THR A 151 11.74 -17.22 -15.84
CA THR A 151 12.61 -17.49 -17.00
C THR A 151 13.08 -18.95 -16.95
N PRO A 152 12.92 -19.76 -18.02
CA PRO A 152 13.25 -21.20 -18.02
C PRO A 152 14.65 -21.56 -17.51
N ASN A 153 15.63 -20.69 -17.75
CA ASN A 153 17.02 -20.84 -17.28
C ASN A 153 17.46 -19.65 -16.41
N GLY A 154 16.51 -18.89 -15.86
CA GLY A 154 16.84 -17.76 -15.00
C GLY A 154 17.54 -18.25 -13.74
N GLN A 155 18.58 -17.53 -13.35
CA GLN A 155 19.34 -17.78 -12.14
C GLN A 155 19.24 -16.57 -11.22
N HIS A 156 19.26 -16.83 -9.92
CA HIS A 156 19.33 -15.79 -8.90
C HIS A 156 20.25 -16.28 -7.77
N PRO A 157 21.06 -15.40 -7.15
CA PRO A 157 21.91 -15.77 -6.01
C PRO A 157 21.17 -16.40 -4.84
N TYR A 158 19.85 -16.24 -4.80
CA TYR A 158 18.99 -16.70 -3.72
C TYR A 158 18.43 -18.11 -3.89
N GLY A 159 18.71 -18.74 -5.03
CA GLY A 159 18.26 -20.09 -5.33
C GLY A 159 16.87 -20.10 -5.95
N ILE A 160 16.73 -20.94 -6.97
CA ILE A 160 15.46 -21.23 -7.62
C ILE A 160 15.45 -22.74 -7.86
N GLU A 161 14.51 -23.43 -7.23
CA GLU A 161 14.34 -24.87 -7.41
C GLU A 161 13.48 -25.11 -8.64
N ARG A 162 13.91 -26.05 -9.49
CA ARG A 162 13.21 -26.40 -10.72
C ARG A 162 13.11 -27.90 -10.85
N SER A 163 11.94 -28.37 -11.24
CA SER A 163 11.71 -29.75 -11.62
C SER A 163 10.87 -29.80 -12.89
N GLU A 164 11.12 -30.83 -13.68
CA GLU A 164 10.40 -31.09 -14.92
C GLU A 164 9.90 -32.53 -14.89
N ILE A 165 8.61 -32.70 -15.19
CA ILE A 165 7.98 -34.01 -15.34
C ILE A 165 7.38 -34.04 -16.73
N THR A 166 7.78 -35.02 -17.54
CA THR A 166 7.24 -35.25 -18.88
C THR A 166 6.40 -36.53 -18.86
N GLU A 167 5.11 -36.40 -19.19
CA GLU A 167 4.17 -37.50 -19.33
C GLU A 167 3.54 -37.46 -20.73
N GLY A 168 3.89 -38.43 -21.58
CA GLY A 168 3.44 -38.46 -22.97
C GLY A 168 4.02 -37.30 -23.79
N ASP A 169 3.14 -36.48 -24.35
CA ASP A 169 3.45 -35.28 -25.14
C ASP A 169 3.45 -33.98 -24.30
N ARG A 170 3.28 -34.09 -22.98
CA ARG A 170 3.17 -32.94 -22.07
C ARG A 170 4.37 -32.87 -21.14
N THR A 171 4.88 -31.66 -20.99
CA THR A 171 5.95 -31.34 -20.04
C THR A 171 5.43 -30.33 -19.02
N VAL A 172 5.44 -30.70 -17.75
CA VAL A 172 5.11 -29.81 -16.63
C VAL A 172 6.42 -29.34 -16.00
N ARG A 173 6.64 -28.03 -16.00
CA ARG A 173 7.76 -27.39 -15.32
C ARG A 173 7.27 -26.76 -14.03
N THR A 174 7.84 -27.18 -12.91
CA THR A 174 7.59 -26.56 -11.61
C THR A 174 8.79 -25.73 -11.22
N THR A 175 8.54 -24.50 -10.79
CA THR A 175 9.54 -23.61 -10.23
C THR A 175 9.12 -23.20 -8.83
N VAL A 176 10.03 -23.29 -7.87
CA VAL A 176 9.80 -22.89 -6.49
C VAL A 176 10.89 -21.91 -6.05
N THR A 177 10.47 -20.81 -5.42
CA THR A 177 11.35 -19.86 -4.76
C THR A 177 10.63 -19.24 -3.56
N VAL A 178 11.39 -18.66 -2.64
CA VAL A 178 10.88 -18.00 -1.43
C VAL A 178 10.99 -16.49 -1.60
N LEU A 179 9.85 -15.81 -1.51
CA LEU A 179 9.80 -14.35 -1.57
C LEU A 179 9.82 -13.74 -0.18
N THR A 180 10.54 -12.63 -0.06
CA THR A 180 10.62 -11.79 1.11
C THR A 180 10.34 -10.35 0.68
N PRO A 181 9.07 -9.94 0.48
CA PRO A 181 8.73 -8.65 -0.15
C PRO A 181 9.33 -7.41 0.54
N GLY A 182 9.54 -7.49 1.85
CA GLY A 182 10.25 -6.47 2.64
C GLY A 182 11.75 -6.37 2.35
N GLY A 183 12.36 -7.40 1.78
CA GLY A 183 13.79 -7.56 1.56
C GLY A 183 14.33 -8.78 2.30
N ARG A 184 15.27 -9.50 1.67
CA ARG A 184 15.92 -10.66 2.29
C ARG A 184 16.87 -10.21 3.40
N PRO A 185 16.95 -10.90 4.55
CA PRO A 185 17.93 -10.60 5.59
C PRO A 185 19.37 -10.72 5.08
N ASP A 186 20.21 -9.75 5.37
CA ASP A 186 21.66 -9.86 5.22
C ASP A 186 22.25 -10.59 6.43
N PRO A 187 22.79 -11.82 6.27
CA PRO A 187 23.36 -12.59 7.38
C PRO A 187 24.58 -11.92 8.02
N LYS A 188 25.18 -10.90 7.38
CA LYS A 188 26.29 -10.13 7.94
C LYS A 188 25.84 -8.95 8.79
N LYS A 189 24.56 -8.59 8.75
CA LYS A 189 23.99 -7.48 9.50
C LYS A 189 23.24 -8.02 10.71
N GLU A 190 23.80 -7.77 11.89
CA GLU A 190 23.19 -8.18 13.15
C GLU A 190 21.77 -7.60 13.29
N GLY A 191 20.82 -8.44 13.69
CA GLY A 191 19.42 -8.06 13.84
C GLY A 191 18.64 -7.91 12.53
N ASP A 192 19.25 -8.17 11.36
CA ASP A 192 18.53 -8.12 10.08
C ASP A 192 17.58 -9.30 9.90
N SER A 193 16.43 -9.03 9.29
CA SER A 193 15.22 -9.83 9.45
C SER A 193 14.21 -9.45 8.36
N VAL A 194 13.36 -10.38 7.92
CA VAL A 194 12.28 -10.07 6.98
C VAL A 194 11.34 -9.05 7.61
N GLN A 195 11.03 -9.23 8.90
CA GLN A 195 10.25 -8.28 9.68
C GLN A 195 10.96 -6.95 9.86
N ALA A 196 12.24 -6.92 10.24
CA ALA A 196 13.00 -5.67 10.37
C ALA A 196 13.09 -4.90 9.03
N ASN A 197 13.18 -5.62 7.92
CA ASN A 197 13.20 -5.05 6.58
C ASN A 197 11.83 -4.48 6.19
N LEU A 198 10.73 -5.18 6.51
CA LEU A 198 9.38 -4.64 6.32
C LEU A 198 9.14 -3.38 7.17
N ILE A 199 9.54 -3.41 8.44
CA ILE A 199 9.49 -2.26 9.37
C ILE A 199 10.24 -1.05 8.77
N SER A 200 11.46 -1.28 8.29
CA SER A 200 12.28 -0.24 7.67
C SER A 200 11.59 0.35 6.42
N ARG A 201 10.94 -0.49 5.60
CA ARG A 201 10.19 -0.04 4.42
C ARG A 201 8.97 0.80 4.75
N VAL A 202 8.24 0.44 5.81
CA VAL A 202 7.08 1.21 6.29
C VAL A 202 7.54 2.55 6.88
N CYS A 203 8.58 2.53 7.72
CA CYS A 203 9.13 3.75 8.32
C CYS A 203 9.70 4.73 7.25
N GLY A 204 10.29 4.18 6.18
CA GLY A 204 10.86 4.93 5.07
C GLY A 204 9.86 5.40 4.01
N MET A 205 8.55 5.27 4.22
CA MET A 205 7.56 5.84 3.30
C MET A 205 7.61 7.37 3.35
N LYS A 206 7.79 8.01 2.18
CA LYS A 206 7.87 9.47 2.01
C LYS A 206 8.76 10.14 3.08
N PRO A 207 10.08 9.86 3.11
CA PRO A 207 10.99 10.27 4.19
C PRO A 207 11.04 11.79 4.37
N ASP A 208 10.93 12.52 3.26
CA ASP A 208 10.83 13.97 3.24
C ASP A 208 9.35 14.36 3.15
N GLU A 209 8.83 14.98 4.22
CA GLU A 209 7.47 15.51 4.29
C GLU A 209 7.45 17.01 3.93
N GLY A 210 8.35 17.42 3.03
CA GLY A 210 8.50 18.82 2.62
C GLY A 210 7.24 19.39 1.95
N GLN A 211 6.48 18.52 1.30
CA GLN A 211 5.19 18.79 0.67
C GLN A 211 4.04 18.99 1.67
N VAL A 212 4.22 18.57 2.94
CA VAL A 212 3.16 18.65 3.94
C VAL A 212 3.10 20.07 4.51
N ASP A 213 1.96 20.73 4.28
CA ASP A 213 1.62 22.01 4.89
C ASP A 213 1.68 21.89 6.42
N PRO A 214 2.59 22.62 7.12
CA PRO A 214 2.75 22.51 8.57
C PRO A 214 1.53 22.98 9.37
N ASP A 215 0.62 23.72 8.74
CA ASP A 215 -0.57 24.27 9.39
C ASP A 215 -1.82 23.42 9.22
N ARG A 216 -1.74 22.32 8.47
CA ARG A 216 -2.87 21.43 8.21
C ARG A 216 -2.60 20.00 8.68
N PRO A 217 -3.65 19.27 9.10
CA PRO A 217 -3.57 17.82 9.25
C PRO A 217 -3.23 17.18 7.90
N CYS A 218 -2.47 16.08 7.94
CA CYS A 218 -2.05 15.35 6.75
C CYS A 218 -2.20 13.84 6.95
N VAL A 219 -2.84 13.17 5.98
CA VAL A 219 -3.01 11.73 5.98
C VAL A 219 -2.25 11.14 4.79
N LEU A 220 -1.40 10.15 5.07
CA LEU A 220 -0.78 9.34 4.02
C LEU A 220 -1.67 8.14 3.73
N VAL A 221 -2.22 8.05 2.52
CA VAL A 221 -2.86 6.83 2.00
C VAL A 221 -1.75 5.95 1.43
N ALA A 222 -1.34 4.94 2.21
CA ALA A 222 -0.29 4.01 1.85
C ALA A 222 -0.91 2.75 1.24
N ASP A 223 -0.82 2.63 -0.08
CA ASP A 223 -1.42 1.53 -0.83
C ASP A 223 -0.43 0.38 -1.03
N PHE A 224 -0.78 -0.79 -0.49
CA PHE A 224 -0.03 -2.04 -0.56
C PHE A 224 -0.65 -3.07 -1.52
N THR A 225 -1.66 -2.70 -2.30
CA THR A 225 -2.40 -3.64 -3.17
C THR A 225 -1.60 -4.16 -4.36
N ASN A 226 -0.39 -3.62 -4.57
CA ASN A 226 0.59 -4.15 -5.53
C ASN A 226 1.98 -4.37 -4.91
N PHE A 227 2.06 -4.48 -3.57
CA PHE A 227 3.31 -4.79 -2.88
C PHE A 227 3.74 -6.24 -3.17
N GLY A 228 4.69 -6.38 -4.09
CA GLY A 228 5.13 -7.67 -4.65
C GLY A 228 4.27 -8.20 -5.78
N GLY A 229 3.57 -7.29 -6.46
CA GLY A 229 2.67 -7.62 -7.55
C GLY A 229 1.28 -8.07 -7.07
N ALA A 230 0.41 -8.36 -8.03
CA ALA A 230 -0.99 -8.69 -7.82
C ALA A 230 -1.24 -9.91 -6.90
N ILE A 231 -0.31 -10.86 -6.89
CA ILE A 231 -0.44 -12.12 -6.14
C ILE A 231 0.17 -11.98 -4.75
N ALA A 232 1.40 -11.46 -4.63
CA ALA A 232 2.06 -11.39 -3.32
C ALA A 232 1.43 -10.35 -2.40
N SER A 233 0.86 -9.27 -2.95
CA SER A 233 0.14 -8.24 -2.18
C SER A 233 -1.03 -8.81 -1.36
N GLN A 234 -1.68 -9.88 -1.84
CA GLN A 234 -2.75 -10.57 -1.12
C GLN A 234 -2.27 -11.24 0.17
N LEU A 235 -0.96 -11.49 0.30
CA LEU A 235 -0.34 -12.07 1.50
C LEU A 235 -0.03 -11.03 2.57
N VAL A 236 -0.04 -9.74 2.21
CA VAL A 236 0.05 -8.64 3.17
C VAL A 236 -1.33 -8.42 3.77
N LYS A 237 -1.51 -8.88 5.01
CA LYS A 237 -2.79 -8.86 5.72
C LYS A 237 -2.84 -7.74 6.77
N PRO A 238 -4.05 -7.25 7.13
CA PRO A 238 -4.22 -6.15 8.08
C PRO A 238 -3.66 -6.46 9.47
N HIS A 239 -3.55 -7.73 9.88
CA HIS A 239 -2.93 -8.06 11.17
C HIS A 239 -1.49 -7.55 11.32
N GLN A 240 -0.79 -7.20 10.23
CA GLN A 240 0.50 -6.52 10.28
C GLN A 240 0.45 -5.16 11.00
N THR A 241 -0.73 -4.57 11.20
CA THR A 241 -0.96 -3.36 12.01
C THR A 241 -1.23 -3.67 13.48
N SER A 242 -1.18 -4.93 13.91
CA SER A 242 -1.13 -5.32 15.32
C SER A 242 0.30 -5.36 15.82
N PRO A 243 0.59 -5.03 17.09
CA PRO A 243 1.95 -5.11 17.64
C PRO A 243 2.49 -6.54 17.59
N LEU A 244 1.69 -7.50 18.04
CA LEU A 244 2.04 -8.91 18.10
C LEU A 244 1.03 -9.71 17.28
N ILE A 245 1.55 -10.64 16.49
CA ILE A 245 0.77 -11.56 15.66
C ILE A 245 1.25 -12.99 15.89
N ARG A 246 0.38 -13.94 15.52
CA ARG A 246 0.72 -15.35 15.54
C ARG A 246 1.51 -15.69 14.27
N GLY A 247 2.70 -16.24 14.44
CA GLY A 247 3.58 -16.70 13.37
C GLY A 247 3.09 -17.98 12.67
N SER A 248 3.90 -18.45 11.72
CA SER A 248 3.57 -19.63 10.91
C SER A 248 3.36 -20.89 11.77
N ALA A 249 2.44 -21.76 11.34
CA ALA A 249 1.99 -22.97 12.07
C ALA A 249 1.38 -22.73 13.47
N GLY A 250 1.18 -21.47 13.87
CA GLY A 250 0.50 -21.12 15.09
C GLY A 250 1.31 -21.33 16.38
N ARG A 251 2.61 -21.57 16.28
CA ARG A 251 3.46 -21.91 17.43
C ARG A 251 4.40 -20.78 17.85
N GLU A 252 4.49 -19.73 17.04
CA GLU A 252 5.48 -18.67 17.18
C GLU A 252 4.80 -17.31 17.36
N LEU A 253 5.47 -16.42 18.09
CA LEU A 253 5.12 -15.02 18.19
C LEU A 253 5.87 -14.26 17.10
N CYS A 254 5.19 -13.39 16.36
CA CYS A 254 5.83 -12.49 15.40
C CYS A 254 5.38 -11.05 15.66
N SER A 255 6.20 -10.08 15.25
CA SER A 255 5.83 -8.66 15.25
C SER A 255 5.01 -8.31 14.01
N GLY A 256 4.03 -7.43 14.15
CA GLY A 256 3.38 -6.83 12.98
C GLY A 256 4.25 -5.71 12.41
N GLY A 257 4.79 -5.91 11.20
CA GLY A 257 5.79 -5.00 10.63
C GLY A 257 5.26 -3.59 10.36
N MET A 258 3.96 -3.43 10.09
CA MET A 258 3.35 -2.11 9.87
C MET A 258 3.16 -1.36 11.20
N TRP A 259 2.73 -2.06 12.26
CA TRP A 259 2.62 -1.44 13.57
C TRP A 259 3.99 -0.93 14.05
N TYR A 260 5.03 -1.76 13.96
CA TYR A 260 6.38 -1.37 14.36
C TYR A 260 6.94 -0.25 13.47
N GLY A 261 6.71 -0.32 12.15
CA GLY A 261 7.11 0.75 11.23
C GLY A 261 6.53 2.12 11.58
N VAL A 262 5.39 2.16 12.25
CA VAL A 262 4.69 3.40 12.64
C VAL A 262 4.97 3.79 14.09
N TYR A 263 4.78 2.87 15.04
CA TYR A 263 4.80 3.13 16.49
C TYR A 263 6.00 2.52 17.23
N GLY A 264 6.79 1.69 16.57
CA GLY A 264 7.96 1.04 17.16
C GLY A 264 8.98 2.06 17.65
N TRP A 265 9.88 1.62 18.52
CA TRP A 265 10.96 2.45 19.08
C TRP A 265 12.29 1.75 18.89
N ARG A 266 13.39 2.52 18.89
CA ARG A 266 14.73 1.94 18.86
C ARG A 266 14.90 0.96 20.04
N ASP A 267 15.55 -0.16 19.76
CA ASP A 267 15.80 -1.27 20.68
C ASP A 267 14.55 -2.08 21.07
N ALA A 268 13.38 -1.79 20.49
CA ALA A 268 12.20 -2.65 20.64
C ALA A 268 12.50 -4.09 20.16
N PRO A 269 12.02 -5.11 20.87
CA PRO A 269 12.15 -6.50 20.42
C PRO A 269 11.29 -6.73 19.17
N VAL A 270 11.89 -7.29 18.13
CA VAL A 270 11.24 -7.70 16.86
C VAL A 270 11.21 -9.22 16.84
N PHE A 271 10.01 -9.78 16.92
CA PHE A 271 9.77 -11.22 16.92
C PHE A 271 9.57 -11.71 15.48
N GLU A 272 10.25 -12.77 15.09
CA GLU A 272 10.19 -13.33 13.73
C GLU A 272 10.21 -14.86 13.74
N ASP A 273 10.99 -15.48 14.64
CA ASP A 273 11.16 -16.92 14.74
C ASP A 273 11.48 -17.38 16.17
N GLN A 274 11.87 -18.66 16.34
CA GLN A 274 12.24 -19.27 17.62
C GLN A 274 13.64 -18.85 18.14
N SER A 275 14.43 -18.10 17.37
CA SER A 275 15.81 -17.74 17.75
C SER A 275 15.91 -16.59 18.76
N GLY A 276 14.76 -16.09 19.23
CA GLY A 276 14.64 -14.96 20.13
C GLY A 276 14.40 -13.63 19.38
N PRO A 277 13.99 -12.57 20.09
CA PRO A 277 13.73 -11.29 19.45
C PRO A 277 15.02 -10.63 18.96
N LYS A 278 14.96 -10.06 17.75
CA LYS A 278 15.96 -9.12 17.24
C LYS A 278 15.66 -7.71 17.79
N ARG A 279 16.60 -6.77 17.65
CA ARG A 279 16.41 -5.38 18.14
C ARG A 279 16.16 -4.42 16.98
N MET A 280 15.16 -3.55 17.14
CA MET A 280 14.84 -2.52 16.16
C MET A 280 15.93 -1.44 16.13
N GLY A 281 16.52 -1.18 14.96
CA GLY A 281 17.65 -0.23 14.84
C GLY A 281 17.27 1.26 14.80
N HIS A 282 15.97 1.58 14.76
CA HIS A 282 15.47 2.95 14.60
C HIS A 282 14.12 3.12 15.28
N ASP A 283 13.65 4.36 15.41
CA ASP A 283 12.28 4.64 15.83
C ASP A 283 11.32 4.49 14.64
N GLY A 284 10.09 4.08 14.94
CA GLY A 284 8.98 4.07 14.00
C GLY A 284 8.60 5.50 13.59
N ARG A 285 7.85 5.60 12.49
CA ARG A 285 7.58 6.86 11.80
C ARG A 285 7.02 7.96 12.72
N PHE A 286 6.06 7.64 13.55
CA PHE A 286 5.39 8.61 14.42
C PHE A 286 6.22 8.99 15.66
N ARG A 287 7.21 8.16 16.02
CA ARG A 287 8.12 8.41 17.15
C ARG A 287 9.37 9.22 16.77
N LEU A 288 9.54 9.58 15.49
CA LEU A 288 10.66 10.41 15.08
C LEU A 288 10.62 11.80 15.75
N GLU A 289 11.79 12.31 16.14
CA GLU A 289 11.94 13.59 16.83
C GLU A 289 12.80 14.60 16.05
N GLY A 290 12.81 15.85 16.52
CA GLY A 290 13.63 16.93 15.96
C GLY A 290 13.29 17.24 14.50
N LYS A 291 14.31 17.38 13.65
CA LYS A 291 14.14 17.70 12.21
C LYS A 291 13.44 16.60 11.41
N LYS A 292 13.39 15.37 11.94
CA LYS A 292 12.75 14.21 11.30
C LYS A 292 11.36 13.92 11.85
N LYS A 293 10.85 14.77 12.76
CA LYS A 293 9.52 14.58 13.35
C LYS A 293 8.46 14.54 12.25
N SER A 294 7.65 13.49 12.27
CA SER A 294 6.55 13.35 11.33
C SER A 294 5.45 14.37 11.61
N ARG A 295 5.02 15.04 10.54
CA ARG A 295 3.88 15.95 10.40
C ARG A 295 2.61 15.20 10.05
N LEU A 296 2.69 13.92 9.68
CA LEU A 296 1.53 13.10 9.39
C LEU A 296 0.65 12.99 10.63
N SER A 297 -0.63 13.30 10.46
CA SER A 297 -1.70 13.10 11.45
C SER A 297 -2.11 11.64 11.53
N ALA A 298 -2.05 10.93 10.41
CA ALA A 298 -2.38 9.50 10.33
C ALA A 298 -1.79 8.85 9.07
N ILE A 299 -1.80 7.52 9.06
CA ILE A 299 -1.58 6.71 7.86
C ILE A 299 -2.82 5.83 7.66
N LEU A 300 -3.37 5.83 6.45
CA LEU A 300 -4.41 4.92 6.01
C LEU A 300 -3.75 3.82 5.16
N PHE A 301 -3.58 2.63 5.73
CA PHE A 301 -3.04 1.47 5.03
C PHE A 301 -4.14 0.82 4.19
N VAL A 302 -3.93 0.72 2.88
CA VAL A 302 -4.84 0.04 1.96
C VAL A 302 -4.23 -1.32 1.58
N PHE A 303 -4.88 -2.39 2.05
CA PHE A 303 -4.57 -3.77 1.71
C PHE A 303 -5.51 -4.26 0.61
N HIS A 304 -5.32 -5.51 0.18
CA HIS A 304 -6.16 -6.10 -0.86
C HIS A 304 -7.66 -6.15 -0.50
N GLU A 305 -8.01 -6.39 0.78
CA GLU A 305 -9.40 -6.58 1.22
C GLU A 305 -9.75 -5.79 2.48
N ASP A 306 -8.86 -4.91 2.94
CA ASP A 306 -8.98 -4.19 4.19
C ASP A 306 -8.34 -2.81 4.10
N VAL A 307 -8.90 -1.86 4.85
CA VAL A 307 -8.31 -0.53 5.04
C VAL A 307 -8.17 -0.26 6.53
N VAL A 308 -6.98 0.14 6.97
CA VAL A 308 -6.67 0.35 8.39
C VAL A 308 -6.13 1.75 8.61
N LEU A 309 -6.75 2.50 9.53
CA LEU A 309 -6.28 3.84 9.93
C LEU A 309 -5.43 3.74 11.20
N LEU A 310 -4.19 4.24 11.14
CA LEU A 310 -3.29 4.39 12.27
C LEU A 310 -3.00 5.89 12.49
N GLU A 311 -3.58 6.49 13.54
CA GLU A 311 -3.35 7.90 13.90
C GLU A 311 -2.04 8.10 14.66
N ASN A 312 -1.44 9.27 14.45
CA ASN A 312 -0.24 9.70 15.13
C ASN A 312 -0.58 10.47 16.41
N PRO A 313 -0.37 9.90 17.61
CA PRO A 313 -0.68 10.59 18.87
C PRO A 313 0.26 11.78 19.16
N TRP A 314 1.37 11.90 18.42
CA TRP A 314 2.37 12.96 18.58
C TRP A 314 2.35 13.99 17.44
N ALA A 315 1.34 13.91 16.57
CA ALA A 315 1.20 14.82 15.43
C ALA A 315 1.10 16.28 15.88
N PRO A 316 1.77 17.22 15.20
CA PRO A 316 1.61 18.64 15.47
C PRO A 316 0.20 19.14 15.14
N ARG A 317 -0.45 18.53 14.15
CA ARG A 317 -1.82 18.78 13.73
C ARG A 317 -2.58 17.46 13.80
N PRO A 318 -3.35 17.19 14.87
CA PRO A 318 -4.12 15.95 14.97
C PRO A 318 -5.24 15.91 13.94
N LEU A 319 -5.73 14.72 13.63
CA LEU A 319 -6.85 14.56 12.72
C LEU A 319 -8.14 15.12 13.34
N PRO A 320 -8.90 15.97 12.62
CA PRO A 320 -10.17 16.49 13.11
C PRO A 320 -11.23 15.39 13.34
N PRO A 321 -12.19 15.55 14.27
CA PRO A 321 -13.15 14.50 14.61
C PRO A 321 -14.07 14.04 13.47
N LEU A 322 -14.60 14.94 12.63
CA LEU A 322 -15.43 14.58 11.49
C LEU A 322 -14.59 13.94 10.40
N ALA A 323 -13.37 14.43 10.15
CA ALA A 323 -12.44 13.77 9.25
C ALA A 323 -12.14 12.33 9.70
N ARG A 324 -11.84 12.11 10.98
CA ARG A 324 -11.65 10.76 11.56
C ARG A 324 -12.87 9.87 11.35
N PHE A 325 -14.06 10.40 11.62
CA PHE A 325 -15.31 9.66 11.41
C PHE A 325 -15.51 9.32 9.92
N ALA A 326 -15.30 10.27 9.01
CA ALA A 326 -15.40 10.03 7.58
C ALA A 326 -14.42 8.94 7.11
N PHE A 327 -13.16 8.93 7.58
CA PHE A 327 -12.23 7.84 7.27
C PHE A 327 -12.72 6.46 7.75
N SER A 328 -13.53 6.40 8.81
CA SER A 328 -14.14 5.12 9.26
C SER A 328 -15.23 4.60 8.31
N CYS A 329 -15.72 5.45 7.40
CA CYS A 329 -16.65 5.10 6.33
C CYS A 329 -15.93 4.80 5.00
N TYR A 330 -14.59 4.82 4.97
CA TYR A 330 -13.83 4.43 3.78
C TYR A 330 -14.14 2.97 3.40
N PRO A 331 -14.25 2.63 2.09
CA PRO A 331 -14.52 1.26 1.67
C PRO A 331 -13.58 0.24 2.29
N TYR A 332 -14.14 -0.88 2.79
CA TYR A 332 -13.39 -1.94 3.48
C TYR A 332 -12.67 -1.51 4.77
N PHE A 333 -13.11 -0.41 5.42
CA PHE A 333 -12.54 0.02 6.69
C PHE A 333 -12.63 -1.07 7.77
N ASN A 334 -11.48 -1.43 8.31
CA ASN A 334 -11.33 -2.45 9.33
C ASN A 334 -11.10 -1.79 10.69
N MET A 335 -12.22 -1.54 11.38
CA MET A 335 -12.22 -0.92 12.71
C MET A 335 -11.40 -1.71 13.76
N PRO A 336 -11.49 -3.05 13.86
CA PRO A 336 -10.70 -3.83 14.83
C PRO A 336 -9.18 -3.63 14.77
N PHE A 337 -8.63 -3.41 13.57
CA PHE A 337 -7.19 -3.20 13.38
C PHE A 337 -6.77 -1.73 13.38
N SER A 338 -7.74 -0.81 13.36
CA SER A 338 -7.50 0.63 13.32
C SER A 338 -7.25 1.21 14.71
N ILE A 339 -6.31 2.15 14.79
CA ILE A 339 -5.98 2.89 16.02
C ILE A 339 -6.20 4.37 15.73
N ALA A 340 -7.22 4.95 16.33
CA ALA A 340 -7.57 6.34 16.16
C ALA A 340 -8.08 6.94 17.46
N ASP A 341 -8.07 8.27 17.54
CA ASP A 341 -8.46 9.01 18.74
C ASP A 341 -9.98 9.14 18.83
N TRP A 342 -10.67 7.99 18.91
CA TRP A 342 -12.13 7.89 18.99
C TRP A 342 -12.70 8.68 20.18
N HIS A 343 -11.88 8.79 21.22
CA HIS A 343 -12.06 9.69 22.36
C HIS A 343 -10.69 10.33 22.63
N PRO A 344 -10.64 11.60 23.09
CA PRO A 344 -9.38 12.28 23.38
C PRO A 344 -8.39 11.42 24.19
N GLY A 345 -7.21 11.19 23.61
CA GLY A 345 -6.09 10.46 24.22
C GLY A 345 -6.12 8.94 24.05
N ASN A 346 -7.15 8.38 23.41
CA ASN A 346 -7.25 6.94 23.13
C ASN A 346 -6.07 6.42 22.33
N THR A 347 -5.62 7.13 21.29
CA THR A 347 -4.51 6.65 20.44
C THR A 347 -3.26 6.42 21.27
N LEU A 348 -2.88 7.38 22.11
CA LEU A 348 -1.71 7.26 22.98
C LEU A 348 -1.89 6.14 24.00
N ALA A 349 -3.06 6.05 24.63
CA ALA A 349 -3.34 5.02 25.62
C ALA A 349 -3.25 3.59 25.03
N ILE A 350 -3.79 3.39 23.82
CA ILE A 350 -3.72 2.11 23.10
C ILE A 350 -2.26 1.77 22.76
N VAL A 351 -1.51 2.71 22.17
CA VAL A 351 -0.12 2.49 21.78
C VAL A 351 0.76 2.15 22.99
N GLU A 352 0.57 2.84 24.12
CA GLU A 352 1.31 2.55 25.36
C GLU A 352 0.89 1.24 26.03
N ALA A 353 -0.37 0.80 25.87
CA ALA A 353 -0.79 -0.53 26.30
C ALA A 353 -0.15 -1.62 25.43
N GLN A 354 -0.16 -1.44 24.10
CA GLN A 354 0.46 -2.35 23.14
C GLN A 354 1.98 -2.45 23.30
N ARG A 355 2.65 -1.34 23.62
CA ARG A 355 4.06 -1.33 24.02
C ARG A 355 4.31 -2.22 25.23
N ARG A 356 3.52 -2.06 26.31
CA ARG A 356 3.65 -2.90 27.51
C ARG A 356 3.40 -4.38 27.23
N MET A 357 2.49 -4.70 26.29
CA MET A 357 2.31 -6.08 25.82
C MET A 357 3.59 -6.62 25.18
N ILE A 358 4.23 -5.86 24.30
CA ILE A 358 5.51 -6.25 23.66
C ILE A 358 6.58 -6.49 24.72
N GLU A 359 6.77 -5.56 25.66
CA GLU A 359 7.77 -5.65 26.72
C GLU A 359 7.56 -6.88 27.62
N ALA A 360 6.32 -7.35 27.80
CA ALA A 360 6.03 -8.55 28.57
C ALA A 360 6.55 -9.86 27.92
N PHE A 361 6.84 -9.85 26.62
CA PHE A 361 7.41 -10.99 25.89
C PHE A 361 8.93 -10.89 25.68
N ASP A 362 9.56 -9.83 26.19
CA ASP A 362 11.00 -9.54 26.07
C ASP A 362 11.82 -9.99 27.30
N ALA A 363 11.20 -10.76 28.19
CA ALA A 363 11.74 -11.14 29.49
C ALA A 363 12.81 -12.24 29.44
#